data_AF-A0A087K3V9-F1
#
_entry.id   AF-A0A087K3V9-F1
#
_cell.length_a   1.000
_cell.length_b   1.000
_cell.length_c   1.000
_cell.angle_alpha   90.00
_cell.angle_beta   90.00
_cell.angle_gamma   90.00
#
_symmetry.space_group_name_H-M   'P 1'
#
loop_
_entity.id
_entity.type
_entity.pdbx_description
1 polymer ?
#
loop_
_entity_poly.entity_id
_entity_poly.type
_entity_poly.pdbx_seq_one_letter_code
_entity_poly.pdbx_strand_id
1 'polypeptide(L)'
;MTRQPGPEAPHPTRPTGPPSLTALLTLLALLPALCALFVLTAPGARAAEGDPAVSLSKKEAGKGGEITVRGSGWRPDALLMLLICGQSTPERGVIGGTNSCANADGRAVTTDRKGAFSKKLPVTEPPKPCPCVVHVATVTGEEALADAVFTVAGHPTAELPRQGGDGKLAVLATTRLEGDSSLLTWFGAPPARRLVLTVGNLGSDPVEDPVFEIGTAHGVYAPQWEERQWRGTVAPGGKARIELPVELSAGAHGDYQVSLRYGDKVLAEQPWGVGRPWGVTLFWVLLCLVVPAAVFRIAMAVVDKVRPRPAGAHRLRRPTAPTAVIAKTKTKTKTKTKTKTKTNANTATGTDANATTAVLPWFTPDSAPSENRPRPTTKGQA
;
A
#
# COMPACT_ATOMS: atom_id res chain seq x y z
N MET A 1 -47.00 52.93 -9.62
CA MET A 1 -47.32 53.03 -11.06
C MET A 1 -46.12 53.60 -11.79
N THR A 2 -45.85 53.05 -12.97
CA THR A 2 -45.17 53.66 -14.14
C THR A 2 -43.69 54.04 -14.03
N ARG A 3 -42.87 53.10 -14.55
CA ARG A 3 -41.68 53.34 -15.37
C ARG A 3 -41.90 54.44 -16.41
N GLN A 4 -40.88 55.29 -16.63
CA GLN A 4 -40.33 55.63 -17.95
C GLN A 4 -38.97 56.35 -17.80
N PRO A 5 -38.13 56.41 -18.87
CA PRO A 5 -36.70 56.19 -18.80
C PRO A 5 -35.86 57.46 -18.98
N GLY A 6 -34.65 57.45 -18.42
CA GLY A 6 -33.63 58.48 -18.56
C GLY A 6 -32.43 58.02 -19.41
N PRO A 7 -31.60 58.96 -19.88
CA PRO A 7 -31.02 58.95 -21.22
C PRO A 7 -29.69 58.21 -21.36
N GLU A 8 -29.43 57.84 -22.61
CA GLU A 8 -28.21 57.27 -23.18
C GLU A 8 -27.00 58.19 -22.94
N ALA A 9 -25.91 57.60 -22.42
CA ALA A 9 -24.64 58.26 -22.17
C ALA A 9 -23.49 57.49 -22.85
N PRO A 10 -22.41 58.16 -23.24
CA PRO A 10 -21.59 57.81 -24.39
C PRO A 10 -20.53 56.73 -24.09
N HIS A 11 -20.16 55.98 -25.13
CA HIS A 11 -19.06 55.03 -25.13
C HIS A 11 -17.72 55.67 -24.73
N PRO A 12 -17.03 55.14 -23.69
CA PRO A 12 -15.61 55.39 -23.52
C PRO A 12 -14.79 54.36 -24.30
N THR A 13 -13.96 54.90 -25.18
CA THR A 13 -12.88 54.25 -25.92
C THR A 13 -11.92 53.49 -25.00
N ARG A 14 -11.61 52.25 -25.38
CA ARG A 14 -10.66 51.34 -24.74
C ARG A 14 -9.22 51.86 -24.93
N PRO A 15 -8.44 52.12 -23.87
CA PRO A 15 -7.00 52.28 -24.00
C PRO A 15 -6.32 50.92 -24.00
N THR A 16 -5.71 50.58 -25.14
CA THR A 16 -4.76 49.49 -25.31
C THR A 16 -3.39 49.89 -24.74
N GLY A 17 -2.96 49.23 -23.67
CA GLY A 17 -1.58 49.25 -23.18
C GLY A 17 -1.32 48.00 -22.33
N PRO A 18 -0.19 47.30 -22.51
CA PRO A 18 0.14 46.12 -21.69
C PRO A 18 0.44 46.56 -20.25
N PRO A 19 -0.01 45.80 -19.22
CA PRO A 19 0.29 46.14 -17.83
C PRO A 19 1.79 46.00 -17.55
N SER A 20 2.35 47.07 -17.01
CA SER A 20 3.73 47.19 -16.56
C SER A 20 4.08 46.06 -15.59
N LEU A 21 5.15 45.32 -15.88
CA LEU A 21 5.73 44.22 -15.08
C LEU A 21 6.01 44.58 -13.60
N THR A 22 5.93 45.85 -13.22
CA THR A 22 6.13 46.35 -11.86
C THR A 22 4.92 46.13 -10.94
N ALA A 23 3.69 46.00 -11.46
CA ALA A 23 2.49 45.80 -10.63
C ALA A 23 2.30 44.35 -10.16
N LEU A 24 2.88 43.38 -10.87
CA LEU A 24 2.79 41.96 -10.54
C LEU A 24 3.75 41.56 -9.40
N LEU A 25 4.88 42.27 -9.29
CA LEU A 25 5.88 42.03 -8.23
C LEU A 25 5.45 42.57 -6.86
N THR A 26 4.68 43.65 -6.81
CA THR A 26 4.17 44.19 -5.53
C THR A 26 3.06 43.34 -4.93
N LEU A 27 2.28 42.60 -5.74
CA LEU A 27 1.21 41.73 -5.24
C LEU A 27 1.76 40.41 -4.66
N LEU A 28 2.91 39.94 -5.13
CA LEU A 28 3.55 38.70 -4.67
C LEU A 28 4.27 38.86 -3.32
N ALA A 29 4.58 40.09 -2.92
CA ALA A 29 5.27 40.38 -1.65
C ALA A 29 4.32 40.56 -0.44
N LEU A 30 3.02 40.85 -0.65
CA LEU A 30 2.06 41.03 0.45
C LEU A 30 1.36 39.74 0.91
N LEU A 31 1.36 38.69 0.09
CA LEU A 31 0.75 37.39 0.43
C LEU A 31 1.41 36.68 1.65
N PRO A 32 2.74 36.62 1.79
CA PRO A 32 3.35 35.93 2.94
C PRO A 32 3.16 36.69 4.26
N ALA A 33 3.05 38.03 4.22
CA ALA A 33 2.83 38.84 5.42
C ALA A 33 1.40 38.67 5.98
N LEU A 34 0.41 38.42 5.12
CA LEU A 34 -0.97 38.17 5.55
C LEU A 34 -1.18 36.73 6.07
N CYS A 35 -0.45 35.75 5.54
CA CYS A 35 -0.43 34.38 6.08
C CYS A 35 0.23 34.29 7.45
N ALA A 36 1.26 35.12 7.73
CA ALA A 36 1.93 35.13 9.04
C ALA A 36 1.04 35.66 10.18
N LEU A 37 0.07 36.53 9.87
CA LEU A 37 -0.80 37.12 10.89
C LEU A 37 -1.97 36.21 11.30
N PHE A 38 -2.34 35.22 10.47
CA PHE A 38 -3.44 34.28 10.75
C PHE A 38 -3.04 33.08 11.64
N VAL A 39 -1.75 32.88 11.88
CA VAL A 39 -1.25 31.73 12.67
C VAL A 39 -1.20 32.05 14.18
N LEU A 40 -1.34 33.32 14.59
CA LEU A 40 -1.10 33.72 15.99
C LEU A 40 -2.34 33.84 16.91
N THR A 41 -3.54 33.53 16.44
CA THR A 41 -4.77 33.70 17.26
C THR A 41 -5.68 32.47 17.31
N ALA A 42 -5.11 31.27 17.32
CA ALA A 42 -5.83 30.08 17.72
C ALA A 42 -5.67 29.87 19.25
N PRO A 43 -6.72 30.01 20.08
CA PRO A 43 -6.66 29.54 21.45
C PRO A 43 -6.51 28.01 21.40
N GLY A 44 -5.32 27.52 21.75
CA GLY A 44 -5.04 26.11 21.89
C GLY A 44 -5.89 25.53 23.02
N ALA A 45 -6.99 24.88 22.68
CA ALA A 45 -7.64 23.94 23.55
C ALA A 45 -6.67 22.77 23.77
N ARG A 46 -5.94 22.79 24.89
CA ARG A 46 -5.23 21.61 25.37
C ARG A 46 -6.27 20.58 25.77
N ALA A 47 -6.55 19.64 24.88
CA ALA A 47 -6.97 18.32 25.29
C ALA A 47 -5.84 17.76 26.15
N ALA A 48 -6.10 17.58 27.45
CA ALA A 48 -5.27 16.72 28.26
C ALA A 48 -5.55 15.28 27.81
N GLU A 49 -4.85 14.82 26.76
CA GLU A 49 -4.65 13.40 26.52
C GLU A 49 -3.68 12.89 27.60
N GLY A 50 -4.21 12.72 28.80
CA GLY A 50 -3.56 11.91 29.82
C GLY A 50 -4.03 10.47 29.61
N ASP A 51 -3.09 9.54 29.64
CA ASP A 51 -3.42 8.11 29.60
C ASP A 51 -4.47 7.76 30.66
N PRO A 52 -5.41 6.83 30.37
CA PRO A 52 -6.39 6.37 31.35
C PRO A 52 -5.72 5.92 32.64
N ALA A 53 -6.11 6.53 33.75
CA ALA A 53 -5.55 6.26 35.07
C ALA A 53 -6.64 5.77 36.01
N VAL A 54 -6.27 4.86 36.93
CA VAL A 54 -7.14 4.33 37.98
C VAL A 54 -6.43 4.41 39.32
N SER A 55 -7.15 4.85 40.33
CA SER A 55 -6.70 4.90 41.73
C SER A 55 -7.75 4.28 42.64
N LEU A 56 -7.27 3.61 43.69
CA LEU A 56 -8.12 2.92 44.66
C LEU A 56 -8.07 3.65 45.99
N SER A 57 -9.21 3.73 46.69
CA SER A 57 -9.27 4.29 48.05
C SER A 57 -8.43 3.50 49.05
N LYS A 58 -8.25 2.20 48.81
CA LYS A 58 -7.47 1.27 49.63
C LYS A 58 -6.78 0.27 48.71
N LYS A 59 -5.56 -0.14 49.06
CA LYS A 59 -4.81 -1.17 48.31
C LYS A 59 -5.14 -2.59 48.76
N GLU A 60 -5.84 -2.74 49.88
CA GLU A 60 -6.22 -4.03 50.44
C GLU A 60 -7.58 -3.94 51.13
N ALA A 61 -8.40 -4.98 50.97
CA ALA A 61 -9.60 -5.22 51.77
C ALA A 61 -10.01 -6.70 51.71
N GLY A 62 -10.74 -7.15 52.73
CA GLY A 62 -11.30 -8.50 52.78
C GLY A 62 -12.61 -8.65 52.01
N LYS A 63 -13.00 -9.90 51.76
CA LYS A 63 -14.27 -10.28 51.13
C LYS A 63 -15.47 -9.65 51.84
N GLY A 64 -16.43 -9.15 51.06
CA GLY A 64 -17.62 -8.45 51.58
C GLY A 64 -17.36 -6.99 51.97
N GLY A 65 -16.11 -6.53 51.91
CA GLY A 65 -15.78 -5.12 51.99
C GLY A 65 -16.15 -4.36 50.70
N GLU A 66 -15.94 -3.06 50.72
CA GLU A 66 -16.20 -2.19 49.57
C GLU A 66 -15.01 -1.22 49.40
N ILE A 67 -14.58 -1.02 48.16
CA ILE A 67 -13.54 -0.04 47.80
C ILE A 67 -14.11 0.98 46.83
N THR A 68 -13.60 2.21 46.87
CA THR A 68 -13.94 3.22 45.87
C THR A 68 -12.85 3.27 44.81
N VAL A 69 -13.24 3.03 43.57
CA VAL A 69 -12.39 3.11 42.38
C VAL A 69 -12.63 4.47 41.74
N ARG A 70 -11.56 5.22 41.53
CA ARG A 70 -11.58 6.54 40.88
C ARG A 70 -10.74 6.47 39.62
N GLY A 71 -11.27 6.95 38.50
CA GLY A 71 -10.52 7.04 37.26
C GLY A 71 -10.53 8.45 36.68
N SER A 72 -9.54 8.73 35.84
CA SER A 72 -9.35 9.99 35.11
C SER A 72 -8.64 9.72 33.78
N GLY A 73 -8.69 10.65 32.83
CA GLY A 73 -8.03 10.48 31.51
C GLY A 73 -8.79 9.55 30.57
N TRP A 74 -10.02 9.16 30.92
CA TRP A 74 -10.86 8.36 30.05
C TRP A 74 -11.57 9.23 29.01
N ARG A 75 -12.06 8.62 27.94
CA ARG A 75 -12.94 9.33 27.02
C ARG A 75 -14.22 9.80 27.76
N PRO A 76 -14.73 11.01 27.48
CA PRO A 76 -16.01 11.47 28.00
C PRO A 76 -17.18 10.55 27.64
N ASP A 77 -18.16 10.42 28.54
CA ASP A 77 -19.41 9.67 28.34
C ASP A 77 -19.20 8.19 27.91
N ALA A 78 -18.04 7.60 28.25
CA ALA A 78 -17.68 6.23 27.94
C ALA A 78 -18.21 5.27 29.02
N LEU A 79 -18.80 4.15 28.58
CA LEU A 79 -19.23 3.08 29.47
C LEU A 79 -18.03 2.18 29.80
N LEU A 80 -17.69 2.12 31.09
CA LEU A 80 -16.60 1.32 31.63
C LEU A 80 -17.13 0.18 32.50
N MET A 81 -16.37 -0.90 32.54
CA MET A 81 -16.62 -2.06 33.38
C MET A 81 -15.46 -2.23 34.37
N LEU A 82 -15.79 -2.31 35.65
CA LEU A 82 -14.85 -2.48 36.75
C LEU A 82 -14.98 -3.89 37.32
N LEU A 83 -13.87 -4.63 37.37
CA LEU A 83 -13.80 -5.98 37.89
C LEU A 83 -12.58 -6.18 38.80
N ILE A 84 -12.66 -7.15 39.71
CA ILE A 84 -11.49 -7.68 40.44
C ILE A 84 -11.06 -8.95 39.72
N CYS A 85 -9.80 -9.00 39.28
CA CYS A 85 -9.24 -10.12 38.53
C CYS A 85 -8.04 -10.73 39.26
N GLY A 86 -7.97 -12.05 39.25
CA GLY A 86 -6.83 -12.84 39.74
C GLY A 86 -5.87 -13.17 38.61
N GLN A 87 -4.69 -13.70 38.96
CA GLN A 87 -3.59 -13.96 38.03
C GLN A 87 -3.30 -12.75 37.12
N SER A 88 -3.27 -11.56 37.71
CA SER A 88 -3.20 -10.30 36.97
C SER A 88 -2.21 -9.35 37.61
N THR A 89 -1.53 -8.55 36.78
CA THR A 89 -0.63 -7.46 37.17
C THR A 89 -0.73 -6.35 36.13
N PRO A 90 -0.55 -5.06 36.47
CA PRO A 90 -0.63 -3.97 35.49
C PRO A 90 0.29 -4.14 34.28
N GLU A 91 1.44 -4.81 34.46
CA GLU A 91 2.42 -5.08 33.39
C GLU A 91 2.01 -6.22 32.45
N ARG A 92 1.27 -7.21 32.96
CA ARG A 92 0.85 -8.40 32.18
C ARG A 92 -0.64 -8.45 31.85
N GLY A 93 -1.39 -7.46 32.31
CA GLY A 93 -2.85 -7.43 32.21
C GLY A 93 -3.51 -8.61 32.92
N VAL A 94 -4.69 -8.98 32.43
CA VAL A 94 -5.53 -10.04 32.96
C VAL A 94 -5.30 -11.36 32.21
N ILE A 95 -4.49 -12.25 32.79
CA ILE A 95 -4.21 -13.57 32.19
C ILE A 95 -5.47 -14.43 32.26
N GLY A 96 -5.91 -14.98 31.13
CA GLY A 96 -7.16 -15.75 31.01
C GLY A 96 -8.41 -14.89 30.77
N GLY A 97 -8.23 -13.58 30.59
CA GLY A 97 -9.31 -12.63 30.27
C GLY A 97 -10.40 -12.59 31.33
N THR A 98 -11.66 -12.42 30.90
CA THR A 98 -12.80 -12.32 31.82
C THR A 98 -13.00 -13.55 32.71
N ASN A 99 -12.51 -14.73 32.32
CA ASN A 99 -12.61 -15.95 33.15
C ASN A 99 -11.77 -15.89 34.44
N SER A 100 -10.81 -14.97 34.51
CA SER A 100 -10.00 -14.73 35.71
C SER A 100 -10.56 -13.62 36.60
N CYS A 101 -11.65 -12.98 36.16
CA CYS A 101 -12.31 -11.89 36.85
C CYS A 101 -13.60 -12.34 37.55
N ALA A 102 -13.92 -11.68 38.66
CA ALA A 102 -15.19 -11.87 39.34
C ALA A 102 -16.34 -11.12 38.63
N ASN A 103 -16.80 -11.69 37.51
CA ASN A 103 -17.80 -11.05 36.64
C ASN A 103 -19.15 -10.77 37.32
N ALA A 104 -19.58 -11.64 38.24
CA ALA A 104 -20.87 -11.52 38.92
C ALA A 104 -20.98 -10.25 39.79
N ASP A 105 -19.85 -9.80 40.33
CA ASP A 105 -19.77 -8.67 41.25
C ASP A 105 -19.21 -7.39 40.60
N GLY A 106 -19.00 -7.42 39.27
CA GLY A 106 -18.52 -6.26 38.53
C GLY A 106 -19.45 -5.04 38.67
N ARG A 107 -18.90 -3.85 38.46
CA ARG A 107 -19.69 -2.61 38.41
C ARG A 107 -19.46 -1.85 37.11
N ALA A 108 -20.55 -1.50 36.44
CA ALA A 108 -20.51 -0.59 35.31
C ALA A 108 -20.56 0.86 35.80
N VAL A 109 -19.85 1.75 35.11
CA VAL A 109 -19.88 3.20 35.35
C VAL A 109 -19.71 3.94 34.02
N THR A 110 -20.36 5.08 33.88
CA THR A 110 -20.15 6.00 32.76
C THR A 110 -19.25 7.13 33.22
N THR A 111 -18.23 7.48 32.43
CA THR A 111 -17.36 8.62 32.71
C THR A 111 -18.13 9.93 32.53
N ASP A 112 -17.75 10.95 33.28
CA ASP A 112 -18.28 12.29 33.11
C ASP A 112 -17.71 12.99 31.86
N ARG A 113 -18.16 14.22 31.60
CA ARG A 113 -17.69 15.04 30.48
C ARG A 113 -16.19 15.36 30.49
N LYS A 114 -15.53 15.16 31.64
CA LYS A 114 -14.09 15.37 31.82
C LYS A 114 -13.31 14.06 31.77
N GLY A 115 -13.97 12.92 31.49
CA GLY A 115 -13.31 11.63 31.46
C GLY A 115 -12.99 11.06 32.84
N ALA A 116 -13.67 11.52 33.89
CA ALA A 116 -13.49 11.04 35.25
C ALA A 116 -14.66 10.17 35.72
N PHE A 117 -14.40 9.28 36.66
CA PHE A 117 -15.45 8.53 37.35
C PHE A 117 -15.07 8.22 38.79
N SER A 118 -16.08 7.95 39.62
CA SER A 118 -15.91 7.41 40.95
C SER A 118 -17.03 6.42 41.23
N LYS A 119 -16.69 5.16 41.48
CA LYS A 119 -17.67 4.11 41.74
C LYS A 119 -17.19 3.20 42.87
N LYS A 120 -18.14 2.77 43.68
CA LYS A 120 -17.86 1.75 44.69
C LYS A 120 -17.93 0.35 44.08
N LEU A 121 -16.93 -0.47 44.35
CA LEU A 121 -16.78 -1.84 43.86
C LEU A 121 -16.77 -2.78 45.09
N PRO A 122 -17.67 -3.77 45.17
CA PRO A 122 -17.60 -4.78 46.22
C PRO A 122 -16.33 -5.61 46.07
N VAL A 123 -15.74 -5.96 47.21
CA VAL A 123 -14.55 -6.81 47.27
C VAL A 123 -14.99 -8.25 47.32
N THR A 124 -14.65 -8.98 46.27
CA THR A 124 -14.96 -10.40 46.08
C THR A 124 -13.71 -11.15 45.66
N GLU A 125 -13.73 -12.47 45.86
CA GLU A 125 -12.61 -13.34 45.51
C GLU A 125 -12.70 -13.69 44.01
N PRO A 126 -11.66 -13.39 43.21
CA PRO A 126 -11.65 -13.80 41.81
C PRO A 126 -11.52 -15.33 41.67
N PRO A 127 -11.97 -15.92 40.53
CA PRO A 127 -11.88 -17.37 40.30
C PRO A 127 -10.44 -17.93 40.30
N LYS A 128 -9.44 -17.06 40.10
CA LYS A 128 -8.02 -17.39 40.03
C LYS A 128 -7.25 -16.81 41.22
N PRO A 129 -6.13 -17.42 41.64
CA PRO A 129 -5.32 -16.90 42.76
C PRO A 129 -4.70 -15.54 42.43
N CYS A 130 -4.41 -14.72 43.45
CA CYS A 130 -3.67 -13.46 43.29
C CYS A 130 -2.20 -13.73 42.88
N PRO A 131 -1.46 -12.80 42.25
CA PRO A 131 -1.63 -11.35 42.28
C PRO A 131 -2.92 -10.88 41.62
N CYS A 132 -3.55 -9.87 42.23
CA CYS A 132 -4.84 -9.37 41.83
C CYS A 132 -4.77 -7.90 41.44
N VAL A 133 -5.65 -7.51 40.52
CA VAL A 133 -5.84 -6.12 40.11
C VAL A 133 -7.33 -5.78 40.09
N VAL A 134 -7.62 -4.50 40.28
CA VAL A 134 -8.88 -3.90 39.81
C VAL A 134 -8.68 -3.53 38.34
N HIS A 135 -9.34 -4.29 37.47
CA HIS A 135 -9.34 -4.08 36.03
C HIS A 135 -10.49 -3.17 35.63
N VAL A 136 -10.16 -2.09 34.89
CA VAL A 136 -11.15 -1.19 34.31
C VAL A 136 -10.97 -1.19 32.81
N ALA A 137 -12.03 -1.49 32.07
CA ALA A 137 -12.01 -1.50 30.62
C ALA A 137 -13.27 -0.87 30.01
N THR A 138 -13.13 -0.27 28.84
CA THR A 138 -14.25 0.22 28.03
C THR A 138 -15.12 -0.94 27.53
N VAL A 139 -16.43 -0.81 27.67
CA VAL A 139 -17.40 -1.80 27.15
C VAL A 139 -17.69 -1.57 25.67
N THR A 140 -17.72 -0.31 25.24
CA THR A 140 -18.08 0.07 23.87
C THR A 140 -17.18 1.16 23.31
N GLY A 141 -16.91 1.07 22.01
CA GLY A 141 -16.12 2.04 21.26
C GLY A 141 -14.64 1.72 21.24
N GLU A 142 -13.81 2.75 21.39
CA GLU A 142 -12.35 2.62 21.36
C GLU A 142 -11.87 1.91 22.61
N GLU A 143 -10.98 0.94 22.43
CA GLU A 143 -10.47 0.11 23.52
C GLU A 143 -9.51 0.93 24.39
N ALA A 144 -9.90 1.12 25.64
CA ALA A 144 -9.05 1.66 26.68
C ALA A 144 -9.18 0.81 27.94
N LEU A 145 -8.04 0.57 28.61
CA LEU A 145 -7.97 -0.20 29.84
C LEU A 145 -6.97 0.42 30.81
N ALA A 146 -7.19 0.19 32.11
CA ALA A 146 -6.24 0.52 33.15
C ALA A 146 -6.41 -0.40 34.36
N ASP A 147 -5.29 -0.84 34.91
CA ASP A 147 -5.24 -1.78 36.03
C ASP A 147 -4.61 -1.14 37.26
N ALA A 148 -5.21 -1.38 38.43
CA ALA A 148 -4.64 -0.98 39.72
C ALA A 148 -4.40 -2.20 40.60
N VAL A 149 -3.18 -2.35 41.13
CA VAL A 149 -2.83 -3.45 42.04
C VAL A 149 -3.72 -3.42 43.28
N PHE A 150 -4.28 -4.57 43.63
CA PHE A 150 -5.17 -4.71 44.78
C PHE A 150 -4.99 -6.07 45.46
N THR A 151 -4.92 -6.07 46.79
CA THR A 151 -4.82 -7.29 47.60
C THR A 151 -6.18 -7.65 48.19
N VAL A 152 -6.67 -8.84 47.87
CA VAL A 152 -7.87 -9.41 48.51
C VAL A 152 -7.42 -10.18 49.75
N ALA A 153 -7.72 -9.64 50.93
CA ALA A 153 -7.27 -10.26 52.18
C ALA A 153 -7.90 -11.65 52.35
N GLY A 154 -7.07 -12.66 52.58
CA GLY A 154 -7.48 -14.07 52.75
C GLY A 154 -7.58 -14.88 51.44
N HIS A 155 -7.39 -14.26 50.26
CA HIS A 155 -7.41 -14.99 48.98
C HIS A 155 -6.05 -15.66 48.70
N PRO A 156 -6.01 -16.90 48.18
CA PRO A 156 -4.75 -17.57 47.85
C PRO A 156 -3.92 -16.77 46.83
N THR A 157 -2.62 -16.68 47.11
CA THR A 157 -1.62 -16.10 46.21
C THR A 157 -0.81 -17.21 45.56
N ALA A 158 -0.67 -17.18 44.25
CA ALA A 158 0.21 -18.06 43.47
C ALA A 158 1.07 -17.22 42.54
N GLU A 159 2.27 -17.70 42.24
CA GLU A 159 3.08 -17.07 41.22
C GLU A 159 2.36 -17.14 39.86
N LEU A 160 2.42 -16.04 39.12
CA LEU A 160 1.81 -15.98 37.81
C LEU A 160 2.44 -17.02 36.89
N PRO A 161 1.64 -17.69 36.02
CA PRO A 161 2.18 -18.61 35.04
C PRO A 161 3.35 -17.99 34.28
N ARG A 162 4.41 -18.79 34.06
CA ARG A 162 5.48 -18.39 33.15
C ARG A 162 4.85 -18.22 31.77
N GLN A 163 5.17 -17.14 31.05
CA GLN A 163 4.80 -17.01 29.65
C GLN A 163 5.36 -18.23 28.92
N GLY A 164 4.47 -19.08 28.43
CA GLY A 164 4.84 -20.24 27.63
C GLY A 164 5.07 -19.78 26.20
N GLY A 165 6.00 -20.42 25.48
CA GLY A 165 6.18 -20.20 24.04
C GLY A 165 5.02 -20.77 23.20
N ASP A 166 3.78 -20.70 23.68
CA ASP A 166 2.58 -21.28 23.05
C ASP A 166 2.00 -20.37 21.95
N GLY A 167 2.66 -19.27 21.64
CA GLY A 167 2.38 -18.46 20.47
C GLY A 167 2.60 -19.26 19.18
N LYS A 168 1.53 -19.47 18.41
CA LYS A 168 1.55 -20.27 17.19
C LYS A 168 1.20 -19.40 16.00
N LEU A 169 2.18 -19.07 15.18
CA LEU A 169 1.95 -18.36 13.93
C LEU A 169 1.50 -19.33 12.83
N ALA A 170 0.42 -18.98 12.15
CA ALA A 170 -0.06 -19.65 10.95
C ALA A 170 -0.30 -18.62 9.84
N VAL A 171 -0.13 -19.02 8.59
CA VAL A 171 -0.41 -18.16 7.43
C VAL A 171 -1.91 -18.16 7.17
N LEU A 172 -2.53 -16.97 7.21
CA LEU A 172 -3.97 -16.80 7.04
C LEU A 172 -4.39 -16.40 5.62
N ALA A 173 -3.47 -15.83 4.83
CA ALA A 173 -3.75 -15.32 3.50
C ALA A 173 -2.73 -15.84 2.48
N THR A 174 -3.08 -15.73 1.19
CA THR A 174 -2.18 -16.08 0.09
C THR A 174 -0.86 -15.33 0.22
N THR A 175 0.23 -16.09 0.24
CA THR A 175 1.57 -15.57 0.11
C THR A 175 1.80 -15.13 -1.32
N ARG A 176 2.52 -14.03 -1.50
CA ARG A 176 2.85 -13.52 -2.83
C ARG A 176 4.20 -12.85 -2.82
N LEU A 177 4.85 -12.89 -3.98
CA LEU A 177 6.14 -12.26 -4.19
C LEU A 177 5.93 -10.94 -4.95
N GLU A 178 6.23 -9.82 -4.29
CA GLU A 178 6.09 -8.46 -4.84
C GLU A 178 7.45 -7.87 -5.22
N GLY A 179 7.44 -6.97 -6.20
CA GLY A 179 8.61 -6.24 -6.69
C GLY A 179 8.77 -6.37 -8.19
N ASP A 180 9.71 -5.62 -8.75
CA ASP A 180 9.93 -5.55 -10.21
C ASP A 180 11.37 -5.90 -10.56
N SER A 181 11.58 -6.35 -11.80
CA SER A 181 12.93 -6.49 -12.36
C SER A 181 13.46 -5.13 -12.80
N SER A 182 14.72 -4.82 -12.45
CA SER A 182 15.38 -3.58 -12.85
C SER A 182 16.22 -3.76 -14.12
N LEU A 183 16.55 -2.68 -14.83
CA LEU A 183 17.48 -2.75 -15.98
C LEU A 183 18.83 -3.40 -15.58
N LEU A 184 19.28 -3.18 -14.35
CA LEU A 184 20.52 -3.76 -13.84
C LEU A 184 20.44 -5.29 -13.70
N THR A 185 19.27 -5.85 -13.36
CA THR A 185 19.09 -7.31 -13.34
C THR A 185 19.28 -7.92 -14.73
N TRP A 186 19.00 -7.17 -15.80
CA TRP A 186 19.28 -7.59 -17.17
C TRP A 186 20.78 -7.66 -17.48
N PHE A 187 21.60 -6.88 -16.77
CA PHE A 187 23.06 -6.96 -16.79
C PHE A 187 23.64 -7.90 -15.72
N GLY A 188 22.79 -8.66 -15.01
CA GLY A 188 23.22 -9.67 -14.03
C GLY A 188 23.31 -9.18 -12.58
N ALA A 189 22.78 -8.00 -12.24
CA ALA A 189 22.68 -7.60 -10.84
C ALA A 189 21.75 -8.53 -10.04
N PRO A 190 21.98 -8.71 -8.72
CA PRO A 190 21.12 -9.49 -7.83
C PRO A 190 19.64 -9.08 -7.95
N PRO A 191 18.73 -10.00 -8.31
CA PRO A 191 17.32 -9.71 -8.30
C PRO A 191 16.79 -9.77 -6.87
N ALA A 192 16.02 -8.77 -6.47
CA ALA A 192 15.41 -8.67 -5.16
C ALA A 192 13.88 -8.56 -5.26
N ARG A 193 13.17 -9.19 -4.32
CA ARG A 193 11.71 -9.16 -4.17
C ARG A 193 11.33 -9.08 -2.69
N ARG A 194 10.07 -8.76 -2.42
CA ARG A 194 9.47 -8.81 -1.09
C ARG A 194 8.46 -9.94 -1.03
N LEU A 195 8.67 -10.90 -0.15
CA LEU A 195 7.68 -11.90 0.19
C LEU A 195 6.68 -11.25 1.14
N VAL A 196 5.44 -11.08 0.65
CA VAL A 196 4.35 -10.47 1.42
C VAL A 196 3.38 -11.57 1.84
N LEU A 197 3.13 -11.66 3.14
CA LEU A 197 2.17 -12.60 3.70
C LEU A 197 1.39 -11.99 4.87
N THR A 198 0.29 -12.62 5.24
CA THR A 198 -0.44 -12.31 6.47
C THR A 198 -0.36 -13.49 7.41
N VAL A 199 0.26 -13.30 8.57
CA VAL A 199 0.29 -14.29 9.65
C VAL A 199 -0.80 -13.99 10.67
N GLY A 200 -1.31 -15.02 11.31
CA GLY A 200 -2.17 -14.93 12.47
C GLY A 200 -1.60 -15.73 13.63
N ASN A 201 -1.75 -15.20 14.85
CA ASN A 201 -1.41 -15.93 16.05
C ASN A 201 -2.62 -16.77 16.49
N LEU A 202 -2.53 -18.08 16.29
CA LEU A 202 -3.51 -19.07 16.74
C LEU A 202 -3.24 -19.56 18.18
N GLY A 203 -2.16 -19.09 18.80
CA GLY A 203 -1.80 -19.38 20.18
C GLY A 203 -2.52 -18.48 21.19
N SER A 204 -2.43 -18.85 22.46
CA SER A 204 -3.00 -18.09 23.58
C SER A 204 -2.08 -16.99 24.11
N ASP A 205 -0.79 -17.03 23.76
CA ASP A 205 0.22 -16.07 24.19
C ASP A 205 0.69 -15.19 23.02
N PRO A 206 1.02 -13.90 23.26
CA PRO A 206 1.55 -13.02 22.23
C PRO A 206 2.89 -13.53 21.67
N VAL A 207 3.12 -13.33 20.37
CA VAL A 207 4.40 -13.64 19.73
C VAL A 207 5.15 -12.33 19.48
N GLU A 208 6.27 -12.14 20.18
CA GLU A 208 7.13 -10.97 20.07
C GLU A 208 8.33 -11.26 19.18
N ASP A 209 8.63 -10.32 18.27
CA ASP A 209 9.77 -10.32 17.35
C ASP A 209 10.08 -11.70 16.71
N PRO A 210 9.10 -12.35 16.04
CA PRO A 210 9.28 -13.66 15.44
C PRO A 210 10.42 -13.69 14.42
N VAL A 211 11.26 -14.72 14.54
CA VAL A 211 12.31 -15.03 13.57
C VAL A 211 11.74 -16.01 12.55
N PHE A 212 11.74 -15.59 11.29
CA PHE A 212 11.39 -16.42 10.15
C PHE A 212 12.63 -16.89 9.44
N GLU A 213 12.58 -18.05 8.81
CA GLU A 213 13.63 -18.53 7.92
C GLU A 213 13.11 -18.52 6.48
N ILE A 214 13.87 -17.90 5.59
CA ILE A 214 13.56 -17.82 4.17
C ILE A 214 14.49 -18.75 3.44
N GLY A 215 13.92 -19.72 2.74
CA GLY A 215 14.64 -20.67 1.92
C GLY A 215 14.59 -20.26 0.46
N THR A 216 15.73 -20.24 -0.22
CA THR A 216 15.77 -20.12 -1.69
C THR A 216 16.32 -21.40 -2.29
N ALA A 217 15.50 -22.10 -3.07
CA ALA A 217 15.89 -23.29 -3.81
C ALA A 217 15.89 -23.01 -5.32
N HIS A 218 16.79 -23.67 -6.04
CA HIS A 218 16.87 -23.64 -7.48
C HIS A 218 16.81 -25.08 -8.02
N GLY A 219 15.79 -25.39 -8.82
CA GLY A 219 15.57 -26.75 -9.31
C GLY A 219 15.42 -27.77 -8.17
N VAL A 220 16.23 -28.84 -8.20
CA VAL A 220 16.18 -29.96 -7.24
C VAL A 220 17.09 -29.77 -6.00
N TYR A 221 17.79 -28.64 -5.92
CA TYR A 221 18.68 -28.38 -4.79
C TYR A 221 17.90 -28.00 -3.53
N ALA A 222 18.42 -28.41 -2.37
CA ALA A 222 17.84 -28.04 -1.10
C ALA A 222 17.88 -26.50 -0.91
N PRO A 223 16.83 -25.92 -0.31
CA PRO A 223 16.79 -24.48 -0.07
C PRO A 223 17.93 -24.04 0.84
N GLN A 224 18.57 -22.93 0.47
CA GLN A 224 19.48 -22.20 1.35
C GLN A 224 18.65 -21.34 2.29
N TRP A 225 18.73 -21.59 3.59
CA TRP A 225 17.93 -20.92 4.61
C TRP A 225 18.66 -19.73 5.19
N GLU A 226 17.97 -18.60 5.25
CA GLU A 226 18.44 -17.38 5.90
C GLU A 226 17.43 -16.89 6.93
N GLU A 227 17.89 -16.59 8.13
CA GLU A 227 17.05 -16.02 9.18
C GLU A 227 16.73 -14.55 8.89
N ARG A 228 15.48 -14.18 9.14
CA ARG A 228 14.94 -12.82 9.07
C ARG A 228 14.03 -12.57 10.26
N GLN A 229 14.51 -11.72 11.16
CA GLN A 229 13.72 -11.24 12.28
C GLN A 229 12.74 -10.17 11.80
N TRP A 230 11.46 -10.38 12.07
CA TRP A 230 10.46 -9.33 11.97
C TRP A 230 10.32 -8.62 13.32
N ARG A 231 10.21 -7.29 13.30
CA ARG A 231 10.02 -6.50 14.52
C ARG A 231 8.55 -6.19 14.73
N GLY A 232 8.03 -6.57 15.88
CA GLY A 232 6.64 -6.35 16.27
C GLY A 232 6.05 -7.51 17.06
N THR A 233 4.88 -7.25 17.63
CA THR A 233 4.14 -8.22 18.45
C THR A 233 2.84 -8.60 17.78
N VAL A 234 2.59 -9.90 17.67
CA VAL A 234 1.30 -10.44 17.20
C VAL A 234 0.52 -10.95 18.41
N ALA A 235 -0.47 -10.17 18.84
CA ALA A 235 -1.36 -10.53 19.94
C ALA A 235 -2.11 -11.85 19.67
N PRO A 236 -2.53 -12.59 20.71
CA PRO A 236 -3.38 -13.78 20.55
C PRO A 236 -4.63 -13.50 19.71
N GLY A 237 -4.92 -14.32 18.70
CA GLY A 237 -6.02 -14.10 17.75
C GLY A 237 -5.82 -12.92 16.78
N GLY A 238 -4.72 -12.17 16.93
CA GLY A 238 -4.34 -11.07 16.06
C GLY A 238 -3.78 -11.54 14.73
N LYS A 239 -3.77 -10.62 13.75
CA LYS A 239 -3.18 -10.80 12.43
C LYS A 239 -2.21 -9.69 12.11
N ALA A 240 -1.10 -10.02 11.46
CA ALA A 240 -0.09 -9.07 11.02
C ALA A 240 0.30 -9.33 9.57
N ARG A 241 0.44 -8.26 8.79
CA ARG A 241 1.03 -8.32 7.45
C ARG A 241 2.54 -8.18 7.59
N ILE A 242 3.27 -9.18 7.08
CA ILE A 242 4.72 -9.25 7.14
C ILE A 242 5.27 -9.13 5.73
N GLU A 243 6.31 -8.31 5.59
CA GLU A 243 7.05 -8.11 4.35
C GLU A 243 8.51 -8.47 4.59
N LEU A 244 8.98 -9.54 3.95
CA LEU A 244 10.33 -10.03 4.10
C LEU A 244 11.12 -9.85 2.81
N PRO A 245 12.27 -9.17 2.82
CA PRO A 245 13.11 -9.03 1.64
C PRO A 245 13.79 -10.36 1.30
N VAL A 246 13.74 -10.74 0.03
CA VAL A 246 14.38 -11.92 -0.54
C VAL A 246 15.26 -11.47 -1.70
N GLU A 247 16.53 -11.82 -1.65
CA GLU A 247 17.51 -11.47 -2.69
C GLU A 247 18.18 -12.74 -3.18
N LEU A 248 18.33 -12.89 -4.50
CA LEU A 248 19.08 -13.99 -5.09
C LEU A 248 20.49 -13.52 -5.45
N SER A 249 21.39 -14.48 -5.68
CA SER A 249 22.74 -14.19 -6.11
C SER A 249 22.81 -13.45 -7.45
N ALA A 250 23.89 -12.70 -7.65
CA ALA A 250 24.15 -12.05 -8.94
C ALA A 250 24.20 -13.07 -10.08
N GLY A 251 23.59 -12.73 -11.21
CA GLY A 251 23.47 -13.62 -12.37
C GLY A 251 22.44 -14.76 -12.22
N ALA A 252 21.65 -14.78 -11.15
CA ALA A 252 20.53 -15.71 -10.99
C ALA A 252 19.55 -15.63 -12.18
N HIS A 253 19.13 -16.78 -12.69
CA HIS A 253 18.19 -16.88 -13.81
C HIS A 253 17.49 -18.25 -13.82
N GLY A 254 16.29 -18.31 -14.39
CA GLY A 254 15.45 -19.51 -14.40
C GLY A 254 14.48 -19.56 -13.23
N ASP A 255 13.98 -20.76 -12.93
CA ASP A 255 12.94 -20.95 -11.92
C ASP A 255 13.55 -21.18 -10.53
N TYR A 256 13.12 -20.35 -9.59
CA TYR A 256 13.46 -20.47 -8.17
C TYR A 256 12.21 -20.75 -7.37
N GLN A 257 12.37 -21.42 -6.24
CA GLN A 257 11.32 -21.61 -5.24
C GLN A 257 11.75 -20.87 -3.98
N VAL A 258 10.90 -19.97 -3.50
CA VAL A 258 11.07 -19.27 -2.22
C VAL A 258 10.17 -19.94 -1.19
N SER A 259 10.75 -20.54 -0.17
CA SER A 259 10.06 -21.13 0.97
C SER A 259 10.15 -20.22 2.19
N LEU A 260 9.12 -20.23 3.02
CA LEU A 260 9.11 -19.56 4.31
C LEU A 260 8.89 -20.60 5.39
N ARG A 261 9.72 -20.59 6.42
CA ARG A 261 9.65 -21.48 7.58
C ARG A 261 9.58 -20.67 8.87
N TYR A 262 8.87 -21.21 9.85
CA TYR A 262 8.81 -20.70 11.21
C TYR A 262 8.85 -21.87 12.19
N GLY A 263 9.86 -21.89 13.06
CA GLY A 263 10.21 -23.09 13.83
C GLY A 263 10.46 -24.27 12.89
N ASP A 264 9.84 -25.42 13.16
CA ASP A 264 10.01 -26.63 12.35
C ASP A 264 9.03 -26.75 11.17
N LYS A 265 8.21 -25.73 10.90
CA LYS A 265 7.14 -25.82 9.89
C LYS A 265 7.34 -24.87 8.73
N VAL A 266 7.32 -25.42 7.51
CA VAL A 266 7.21 -24.63 6.28
C VAL A 266 5.80 -24.05 6.21
N LEU A 267 5.74 -22.73 6.22
CA LEU A 267 4.52 -21.94 6.25
C LEU A 267 3.99 -21.66 4.85
N ALA A 268 4.88 -21.48 3.88
CA ALA A 268 4.49 -21.17 2.51
C ALA A 268 5.62 -21.45 1.53
N GLU A 269 5.26 -21.67 0.26
CA GLU A 269 6.19 -21.71 -0.85
C GLU A 269 5.64 -20.88 -2.02
N GLN A 270 6.54 -20.18 -2.72
CA GLN A 270 6.22 -19.34 -3.86
C GLN A 270 7.21 -19.55 -5.01
N PRO A 271 6.73 -19.86 -6.22
CA PRO A 271 7.58 -19.93 -7.39
C PRO A 271 7.99 -18.52 -7.84
N TRP A 272 9.24 -18.39 -8.28
CA TRP A 272 9.81 -17.15 -8.79
C TRP A 272 10.60 -17.42 -10.08
N GLY A 273 10.01 -17.03 -11.22
CA GLY A 273 10.69 -17.04 -12.51
C GLY A 273 11.58 -15.80 -12.68
N VAL A 274 12.89 -16.02 -12.82
CA VAL A 274 13.88 -14.96 -13.04
C VAL A 274 14.32 -14.94 -14.50
N GLY A 275 14.20 -13.78 -15.14
CA GLY A 275 14.59 -13.58 -16.54
C GLY A 275 16.09 -13.75 -16.77
N ARG A 276 16.47 -14.19 -17.97
CA ARG A 276 17.89 -14.32 -18.36
C ARG A 276 18.57 -12.95 -18.53
N PRO A 277 19.81 -12.77 -18.05
CA PRO A 277 20.54 -11.52 -18.16
C PRO A 277 21.16 -11.34 -19.55
N TRP A 278 20.37 -10.84 -20.51
CA TRP A 278 20.82 -10.62 -21.90
C TRP A 278 21.59 -9.31 -22.12
N GLY A 279 21.69 -8.44 -21.11
CA GLY A 279 22.28 -7.11 -21.27
C GLY A 279 23.73 -7.16 -21.71
N VAL A 280 24.53 -8.04 -21.11
CA VAL A 280 25.96 -8.20 -21.46
C VAL A 280 26.12 -8.76 -22.86
N THR A 281 25.32 -9.75 -23.24
CA THR A 281 25.37 -10.35 -24.59
C THR A 281 24.91 -9.37 -25.67
N LEU A 282 23.82 -8.64 -25.45
CA LEU A 282 23.35 -7.62 -26.39
C LEU A 282 24.33 -6.46 -26.53
N PHE A 283 24.99 -6.04 -25.44
CA PHE A 283 26.05 -5.05 -25.49
C PHE A 283 27.20 -5.48 -26.41
N TRP A 284 27.71 -6.70 -26.26
CA TRP A 284 28.78 -7.23 -27.13
C TRP A 284 28.33 -7.37 -28.59
N VAL A 285 27.11 -7.85 -28.84
CA VAL A 285 26.56 -7.94 -30.20
C VAL A 285 26.48 -6.56 -30.85
N LEU A 286 25.98 -5.56 -30.12
CA LEU A 286 25.89 -4.18 -30.63
C LEU A 286 27.29 -3.60 -30.88
N LEU A 287 28.26 -3.86 -30.00
CA LEU A 287 29.65 -3.42 -30.18
C LEU A 287 30.26 -4.04 -31.44
N CYS A 288 30.05 -5.34 -31.66
CA CYS A 288 30.47 -6.05 -32.87
C CYS A 288 29.81 -5.54 -34.16
N LEU A 289 28.66 -4.85 -34.08
CA LEU A 289 28.00 -4.23 -35.24
C LEU A 289 28.46 -2.77 -35.45
N VAL A 290 28.47 -1.98 -34.37
CA VAL A 290 28.71 -0.54 -34.42
C VAL A 290 30.17 -0.23 -34.73
N VAL A 291 31.11 -0.96 -34.14
CA VAL A 291 32.55 -0.72 -34.34
C VAL A 291 32.95 -0.92 -35.81
N PRO A 292 32.63 -2.07 -36.47
CA PRO A 292 32.92 -2.23 -37.89
C PRO A 292 32.21 -1.22 -38.78
N ALA A 293 30.94 -0.88 -38.50
CA ALA A 293 30.21 0.11 -39.27
C ALA A 293 30.84 1.52 -39.17
N ALA A 294 31.31 1.90 -37.97
CA ALA A 294 32.01 3.16 -37.75
C ALA A 294 33.36 3.18 -38.49
N VAL A 295 34.15 2.11 -38.39
CA VAL A 295 35.41 1.96 -39.13
C VAL A 295 35.19 2.05 -40.64
N PHE A 296 34.16 1.37 -41.16
CA PHE A 296 33.78 1.44 -42.57
C PHE A 296 33.39 2.87 -43.01
N ARG A 297 32.58 3.57 -42.21
CA ARG A 297 32.19 4.97 -42.47
C ARG A 297 33.40 5.91 -42.49
N ILE A 298 34.35 5.73 -41.56
CA ILE A 298 35.57 6.53 -41.49
C ILE A 298 36.46 6.24 -42.71
N ALA A 299 36.64 4.95 -43.07
CA ALA A 299 37.43 4.56 -44.23
C ALA A 299 36.86 5.17 -45.53
N MET A 300 35.54 5.10 -45.72
CA MET A 300 34.87 5.72 -46.87
C MET A 300 35.03 7.24 -46.89
N ALA A 301 34.91 7.91 -45.74
CA ALA A 301 35.12 9.36 -45.65
C ALA A 301 36.56 9.76 -45.99
N VAL A 302 37.55 8.94 -45.63
CA VAL A 302 38.96 9.16 -46.01
C VAL A 302 39.15 8.95 -47.51
N VAL A 303 38.59 7.88 -48.09
CA VAL A 303 38.67 7.61 -49.54
C VAL A 303 38.03 8.74 -50.35
N ASP A 304 36.86 9.24 -49.95
CA ASP A 304 36.19 10.36 -50.62
C ASP A 304 36.99 11.66 -50.52
N LYS A 305 37.76 11.85 -49.44
CA LYS A 305 38.64 13.02 -49.27
C LYS A 305 39.92 12.92 -50.11
N VAL A 306 40.41 11.70 -50.36
CA VAL A 306 41.63 11.43 -51.13
C VAL A 306 41.33 11.23 -52.63
N ARG A 307 40.06 10.99 -53.02
CA ARG A 307 39.66 10.93 -54.43
C ARG A 307 39.97 12.26 -55.13
N PRO A 308 40.73 12.25 -56.24
CA PRO A 308 40.90 13.43 -57.07
C PRO A 308 39.53 13.92 -57.56
N ARG A 309 39.18 15.18 -57.29
CA ARG A 309 38.03 15.81 -57.96
C ARG A 309 38.30 15.76 -59.47
N PRO A 310 37.38 15.23 -60.29
CA PRO A 310 37.54 15.31 -61.73
C PRO A 310 37.58 16.79 -62.14
N ALA A 311 38.70 17.21 -62.72
CA ALA A 311 38.81 18.46 -63.43
C ALA A 311 37.95 18.35 -64.69
N GLY A 312 36.71 18.84 -64.65
CA GLY A 312 35.83 18.74 -65.82
C GLY A 312 34.35 19.02 -65.61
N ALA A 313 33.99 20.08 -64.88
CA ALA A 313 32.68 20.73 -65.08
C ALA A 313 32.93 22.06 -65.78
N HIS A 314 32.96 22.02 -67.11
CA HIS A 314 32.92 23.23 -67.92
C HIS A 314 31.67 24.04 -67.57
N ARG A 315 31.86 25.15 -66.85
CA ARG A 315 31.02 26.33 -67.06
C ARG A 315 31.20 26.75 -68.52
N LEU A 316 30.28 26.36 -69.39
CA LEU A 316 30.06 27.10 -70.62
C LEU A 316 29.35 28.40 -70.28
N ARG A 317 30.17 29.38 -69.90
CA ARG A 317 29.84 30.80 -70.00
C ARG A 317 29.83 31.13 -71.50
N ARG A 318 28.65 31.18 -72.12
CA ARG A 318 28.52 31.66 -73.50
C ARG A 318 28.56 33.20 -73.49
N PRO A 319 29.43 33.83 -74.30
CA PRO A 319 29.62 35.28 -74.28
C PRO A 319 28.55 36.01 -75.09
N THR A 320 28.29 37.21 -74.59
CA THR A 320 27.56 38.36 -75.14
C THR A 320 27.89 38.63 -76.62
N ALA A 321 26.86 38.85 -77.44
CA ALA A 321 26.97 39.54 -78.73
C ALA A 321 26.00 40.75 -78.74
N PRO A 322 26.42 41.95 -79.17
CA PRO A 322 25.60 43.15 -79.21
C PRO A 322 25.11 43.46 -80.63
N THR A 323 23.82 43.79 -80.79
CA THR A 323 23.16 44.77 -81.71
C THR A 323 21.69 44.32 -81.86
N ALA A 324 20.75 44.99 -81.21
CA ALA A 324 20.06 46.21 -81.63
C ALA A 324 18.73 45.91 -82.35
N VAL A 325 17.73 46.74 -82.04
CA VAL A 325 16.55 47.08 -82.86
C VAL A 325 15.22 46.34 -82.52
N ILE A 326 14.43 47.05 -81.69
CA ILE A 326 13.00 47.40 -81.86
C ILE A 326 11.86 46.50 -81.29
N ALA A 327 10.97 47.24 -80.59
CA ALA A 327 9.52 47.06 -80.36
C ALA A 327 9.05 45.97 -79.38
N LYS A 328 8.43 46.40 -78.26
CA LYS A 328 6.96 46.45 -78.02
C LYS A 328 6.32 45.06 -78.27
N THR A 329 5.59 44.43 -77.35
CA THR A 329 4.38 44.93 -76.70
C THR A 329 3.90 43.85 -75.71
N LYS A 330 3.42 44.30 -74.55
CA LYS A 330 2.35 43.78 -73.65
C LYS A 330 1.85 42.31 -73.73
N THR A 331 1.38 41.93 -72.54
CA THR A 331 0.12 41.22 -72.20
C THR A 331 0.17 39.70 -71.95
N LYS A 332 -0.07 39.38 -70.66
CA LYS A 332 -1.04 38.41 -70.11
C LYS A 332 -1.05 36.96 -70.64
N THR A 333 -1.10 36.03 -69.69
CA THR A 333 -2.26 35.16 -69.34
C THR A 333 -1.79 33.75 -68.96
N LYS A 334 -2.20 33.33 -67.75
CA LYS A 334 -2.40 31.93 -67.34
C LYS A 334 -3.09 31.12 -68.45
N THR A 335 -2.84 29.80 -68.55
CA THR A 335 -3.83 28.71 -68.63
C THR A 335 -3.03 27.39 -68.62
N LYS A 336 -3.09 26.58 -67.55
CA LYS A 336 -3.77 25.26 -67.51
C LYS A 336 -3.75 24.49 -68.85
N THR A 337 -3.44 23.19 -68.81
CA THR A 337 -4.43 22.11 -69.03
C THR A 337 -3.74 20.73 -69.11
N LYS A 338 -4.13 19.88 -68.15
CA LYS A 338 -4.47 18.44 -68.20
C LYS A 338 -3.68 17.53 -69.17
N THR A 339 -3.33 16.35 -68.69
CA THR A 339 -4.01 15.06 -68.99
C THR A 339 -3.65 14.11 -67.83
N LYS A 340 -4.59 13.67 -66.95
CA LYS A 340 -5.49 12.49 -67.09
C LYS A 340 -4.66 11.22 -67.38
N THR A 341 -4.73 10.09 -66.68
CA THR A 341 -5.81 9.37 -65.97
C THR A 341 -5.08 8.32 -65.09
N LYS A 342 -5.30 8.17 -63.77
CA LYS A 342 -6.47 7.55 -63.10
C LYS A 342 -6.66 6.07 -63.57
N THR A 343 -7.06 5.07 -62.80
CA THR A 343 -7.85 4.98 -61.55
C THR A 343 -8.06 3.47 -61.32
N ASN A 344 -7.81 2.95 -60.10
CA ASN A 344 -8.82 2.55 -59.11
C ASN A 344 -9.39 1.14 -59.38
N ALA A 345 -10.04 0.44 -58.46
CA ALA A 345 -10.25 0.53 -57.01
C ALA A 345 -10.91 -0.80 -56.58
N ASN A 346 -10.91 -1.02 -55.27
CA ASN A 346 -11.99 -1.53 -54.43
C ASN A 346 -13.02 -2.49 -55.03
N THR A 347 -13.26 -3.58 -54.29
CA THR A 347 -14.61 -4.08 -54.10
C THR A 347 -14.83 -4.44 -52.63
N ALA A 348 -15.90 -3.86 -52.07
CA ALA A 348 -16.65 -4.36 -50.93
C ALA A 348 -18.07 -4.64 -51.42
N THR A 349 -18.72 -5.67 -50.91
CA THR A 349 -20.20 -5.85 -50.95
C THR A 349 -20.63 -6.89 -49.91
N GLY A 350 -21.63 -6.56 -49.06
CA GLY A 350 -22.55 -7.51 -48.39
C GLY A 350 -23.60 -8.01 -49.39
N THR A 351 -24.53 -8.94 -49.13
CA THR A 351 -25.30 -9.39 -47.93
C THR A 351 -25.86 -10.80 -48.32
N ASP A 352 -26.11 -11.83 -47.50
CA ASP A 352 -27.22 -12.02 -46.56
C ASP A 352 -27.20 -13.46 -45.97
N ALA A 353 -27.77 -13.56 -44.76
CA ALA A 353 -28.49 -14.68 -44.13
C ALA A 353 -27.79 -16.00 -43.71
N ASN A 354 -28.11 -16.32 -42.45
CA ASN A 354 -28.27 -17.63 -41.80
C ASN A 354 -27.13 -18.23 -40.96
N ALA A 355 -27.48 -18.32 -39.66
CA ALA A 355 -27.25 -19.43 -38.76
C ALA A 355 -25.90 -19.60 -38.05
N THR A 356 -26.06 -19.91 -36.76
CA THR A 356 -25.19 -20.67 -35.85
C THR A 356 -24.03 -19.95 -35.17
N THR A 357 -24.35 -19.46 -33.97
CA THR A 357 -23.53 -19.41 -32.76
C THR A 357 -22.60 -20.63 -32.65
N ALA A 358 -21.30 -20.44 -32.90
CA ALA A 358 -20.28 -21.46 -32.64
C ALA A 358 -19.65 -21.20 -31.26
N VAL A 359 -20.20 -21.91 -30.28
CA VAL A 359 -19.72 -22.04 -28.91
C VAL A 359 -18.43 -22.88 -28.92
N LEU A 360 -17.42 -22.44 -28.17
CA LEU A 360 -16.17 -23.18 -27.96
C LEU A 360 -16.45 -24.51 -27.22
N PRO A 361 -15.80 -25.63 -27.61
CA PRO A 361 -16.25 -26.99 -27.28
C PRO A 361 -15.95 -27.49 -25.85
N TRP A 362 -15.59 -26.62 -24.91
CA TRP A 362 -15.21 -27.06 -23.55
C TRP A 362 -15.92 -26.32 -22.40
N PHE A 363 -16.94 -25.51 -22.71
CA PHE A 363 -17.75 -24.83 -21.70
C PHE A 363 -19.21 -25.25 -21.81
N THR A 364 -19.65 -26.14 -20.92
CA THR A 364 -21.07 -26.43 -20.66
C THR A 364 -21.44 -25.81 -19.30
N PRO A 365 -22.30 -24.77 -19.26
CA PRO A 365 -22.99 -24.38 -18.05
C PRO A 365 -24.33 -25.14 -17.99
N ASP A 366 -24.46 -26.06 -17.04
CA ASP A 366 -25.66 -26.32 -16.23
C ASP A 366 -25.61 -27.74 -15.65
N SER A 367 -25.54 -27.84 -14.31
CA SER A 367 -26.23 -28.84 -13.48
C SER A 367 -25.80 -28.74 -12.01
N ALA A 368 -26.56 -28.00 -11.22
CA ALA A 368 -26.81 -28.30 -9.81
C ALA A 368 -28.23 -27.81 -9.49
N PRO A 369 -28.99 -28.39 -8.52
CA PRO A 369 -28.76 -29.59 -7.72
C PRO A 369 -29.95 -30.58 -7.77
N SER A 370 -29.70 -31.89 -7.72
CA SER A 370 -30.76 -32.86 -7.40
C SER A 370 -30.56 -33.42 -5.99
N GLU A 371 -31.41 -32.91 -5.10
CA GLU A 371 -31.97 -33.55 -3.92
C GLU A 371 -31.83 -35.08 -3.89
N ASN A 372 -31.03 -35.61 -2.97
CA ASN A 372 -31.18 -37.00 -2.54
C ASN A 372 -30.86 -37.13 -1.05
N ARG A 373 -31.92 -37.05 -0.25
CA ARG A 373 -31.95 -37.28 1.19
C ARG A 373 -32.46 -38.69 1.46
N PRO A 374 -31.70 -39.56 2.13
CA PRO A 374 -32.30 -40.66 2.87
C PRO A 374 -32.70 -40.21 4.27
N ARG A 375 -33.94 -40.55 4.64
CA ARG A 375 -34.59 -40.35 5.95
C ARG A 375 -33.89 -41.18 7.04
N PRO A 376 -33.87 -40.73 8.32
CA PRO A 376 -33.24 -41.45 9.42
C PRO A 376 -34.00 -42.73 9.77
N THR A 377 -33.27 -43.82 10.01
CA THR A 377 -33.82 -45.04 10.60
C THR A 377 -33.88 -44.89 12.11
N THR A 378 -35.08 -44.69 12.63
CA THR A 378 -35.44 -45.00 14.01
C THR A 378 -35.49 -46.52 14.17
N LYS A 379 -34.74 -47.07 15.13
CA LYS A 379 -35.11 -48.32 15.81
C LYS A 379 -34.71 -48.18 17.28
N GLY A 380 -35.72 -48.21 18.14
CA GLY A 380 -35.56 -48.10 19.58
C GLY A 380 -35.37 -49.45 20.29
N GLN A 381 -35.09 -49.30 21.59
CA GLN A 381 -35.34 -50.22 22.70
C GLN A 381 -34.62 -51.58 22.69
N ALA A 382 -33.60 -51.71 23.53
CA ALA A 382 -33.73 -52.27 24.89
C ALA A 382 -32.55 -51.78 25.75
#